data_AF-A0A941Q1T3-F1
#
_entry.id   AF-A0A941Q1T3-F1
#
_cell.length_a   1.000
_cell.length_b   1.000
_cell.length_c   1.000
_cell.angle_alpha   90.00
_cell.angle_beta   90.00
_cell.angle_gamma   90.00
#
_symmetry.space_group_name_H-M   'P 1'
#
loop_
_entity.id
_entity.type
_entity.pdbx_description
1 polymer ?
#
loop_
_entity_poly.entity_id
_entity_poly.type
_entity_poly.pdbx_seq_one_letter_code
_entity_poly.pdbx_strand_id
1 'polypeptide(L)'
;MYFAGPLTLVSVLVLFVSIATSKRTELSQARCYEAVAGILEAAPQATRAGWEQFATSRIQHLRESLKLGSKHPDAVENQLGAALAQNSAIAANDAAKLSGDSAAAAINSAAAAAAIAAAEAAAAAGDKRLNNNPTPATQFESDIELRHALVKLLIPAELPRGCFNFGSQFIWDMSIQTPTALIQSLRDKAQELKLPRAIRDSGVELPDHATLNIFGTPLRMDLLVFTQWLQLALAPVMALWLGSLYQTRRRECYYIKRMRDIRQLFPHILNVYPQGKLPSLRKRNRAVYLVRAAIPYFVFPFGRLLILAFFVGAPTLTYLMSLFLMAPADQPNLSPLILLILIFLLLAIAFTEFMPGHVGKDFPLL
;
A
#
# COMPACT_ATOMS: atom_id res chain seq x y z
N MET A 1 26.08 11.31 -14.74
CA MET A 1 25.22 10.50 -15.63
C MET A 1 25.70 9.06 -15.85
N TYR A 2 27.01 8.77 -15.86
CA TYR A 2 27.54 7.41 -16.11
C TYR A 2 26.93 6.28 -15.28
N PHE A 3 26.61 6.53 -14.01
CA PHE A 3 25.97 5.52 -13.14
C PHE A 3 24.46 5.34 -13.39
N ALA A 4 23.82 6.16 -14.22
CA ALA A 4 22.38 6.07 -14.46
C ALA A 4 21.98 4.72 -15.06
N GLY A 5 22.76 4.20 -16.02
CA GLY A 5 22.50 2.89 -16.64
C GLY A 5 22.58 1.74 -15.63
N PRO A 6 23.73 1.53 -14.97
CA PRO A 6 23.87 0.50 -13.93
C PRO A 6 22.86 0.63 -12.79
N LEU A 7 22.59 1.86 -12.32
CA LEU A 7 21.57 2.07 -11.28
C LEU A 7 20.17 1.74 -11.78
N THR A 8 19.83 2.06 -13.04
CA THR A 8 18.53 1.68 -13.61
C THR A 8 18.39 0.17 -13.65
N LEU A 9 19.43 -0.55 -14.09
CA LEU A 9 19.43 -2.01 -14.10
C LEU A 9 19.19 -2.57 -12.69
N VAL A 10 19.92 -2.07 -11.69
CA VAL A 10 19.77 -2.51 -10.29
C VAL A 10 18.38 -2.16 -9.77
N SER A 11 17.88 -0.93 -9.97
CA SER A 11 16.53 -0.53 -9.53
C SER A 11 15.42 -1.34 -10.21
N VAL A 12 15.57 -1.67 -11.50
CA VAL A 12 14.64 -2.55 -12.22
C VAL A 12 14.68 -3.97 -11.65
N LEU A 13 15.87 -4.49 -11.32
CA LEU A 13 16.00 -5.78 -10.65
C LEU A 13 15.31 -5.76 -9.28
N VAL A 14 15.52 -4.72 -8.47
CA VAL A 14 14.84 -4.56 -7.18
C VAL A 14 13.33 -4.53 -7.38
N LEU A 15 12.83 -3.75 -8.34
CA LEU A 15 11.42 -3.66 -8.66
C LEU A 15 10.84 -5.02 -9.07
N PHE A 16 11.53 -5.76 -9.94
CA PHE A 16 11.11 -7.10 -10.35
C PHE A 16 11.01 -8.05 -9.16
N VAL A 17 12.03 -8.07 -8.29
CA VAL A 17 12.04 -8.88 -7.07
C VAL A 17 10.92 -8.44 -6.11
N SER A 18 10.61 -7.15 -6.01
CA SER A 18 9.49 -6.63 -5.23
C SER A 18 8.13 -7.09 -5.77
N ILE A 19 7.89 -7.02 -7.09
CA ILE A 19 6.66 -7.51 -7.72
C ILE A 19 6.50 -9.01 -7.46
N ALA A 20 7.57 -9.77 -7.69
CA ALA A 20 7.61 -11.21 -7.46
C ALA A 20 7.29 -11.57 -6.00
N THR A 21 7.88 -10.83 -5.05
CA THR A 21 7.67 -11.07 -3.63
C THR A 21 6.26 -10.69 -3.18
N SER A 22 5.74 -9.54 -3.63
CA SER A 22 4.36 -9.11 -3.36
C SER A 22 3.35 -10.18 -3.79
N LYS A 23 3.50 -10.70 -5.01
CA LYS A 23 2.66 -11.79 -5.52
C LYS A 23 2.78 -13.08 -4.74
N ARG A 24 3.99 -13.41 -4.28
CA ARG A 24 4.19 -14.59 -3.43
C ARG A 24 3.54 -14.43 -2.05
N THR A 25 3.57 -13.22 -1.48
CA THR A 25 2.83 -12.90 -0.26
C THR A 25 1.33 -13.11 -0.44
N GLU A 26 0.74 -12.64 -1.55
CA GLU A 26 -0.68 -12.90 -1.88
C GLU A 26 -1.00 -14.39 -1.95
N LEU A 27 -0.13 -15.20 -2.58
CA LEU A 27 -0.31 -16.65 -2.65
C LEU A 27 -0.19 -17.32 -1.27
N SER A 28 0.73 -16.86 -0.43
CA SER A 28 0.86 -17.36 0.94
C SER A 28 -0.39 -17.04 1.76
N GLN A 29 -0.94 -15.84 1.61
CA GLN A 29 -2.20 -15.43 2.24
C GLN A 29 -3.36 -16.28 1.76
N ALA A 30 -3.45 -16.55 0.45
CA ALA A 30 -4.48 -17.42 -0.11
C ALA A 30 -4.43 -18.84 0.49
N ARG A 31 -3.23 -19.41 0.64
CA ARG A 31 -3.05 -20.71 1.30
C ARG A 31 -3.44 -20.67 2.78
N CYS A 32 -3.13 -19.58 3.48
CA CYS A 32 -3.55 -19.39 4.86
C CYS A 32 -5.07 -19.34 4.99
N TYR A 33 -5.77 -18.57 4.12
CA TYR A 33 -7.23 -18.50 4.15
C TYR A 33 -7.89 -19.84 3.83
N GLU A 34 -7.35 -20.58 2.86
CA GLU A 34 -7.82 -21.93 2.54
C GLU A 34 -7.59 -22.92 3.70
N ALA A 35 -6.43 -22.86 4.35
CA ALA A 35 -6.14 -23.69 5.51
C ALA A 35 -7.09 -23.40 6.68
N VAL A 36 -7.33 -22.11 6.97
CA VAL A 36 -8.28 -21.69 8.02
C VAL A 36 -9.69 -22.17 7.67
N ALA A 37 -10.15 -21.96 6.43
CA ALA A 37 -11.46 -22.45 5.99
C ALA A 37 -11.59 -23.97 6.14
N GLY A 38 -10.56 -24.72 5.72
CA GLY A 38 -10.54 -26.18 5.84
C GLY A 38 -10.59 -26.68 7.29
N ILE A 39 -9.91 -25.99 8.21
CA ILE A 39 -9.97 -26.32 9.64
C ILE A 39 -11.36 -26.08 10.21
N LEU A 40 -11.98 -24.93 9.89
CA LEU A 40 -13.34 -24.60 10.33
C LEU A 40 -14.38 -25.58 9.78
N GLU A 41 -14.18 -26.08 8.56
CA GLU A 41 -15.04 -27.09 7.95
C GLU A 41 -14.83 -28.49 8.53
N ALA A 42 -13.61 -28.84 8.92
CA ALA A 42 -13.31 -30.12 9.54
C ALA A 42 -13.91 -30.27 10.94
N ALA A 43 -14.13 -29.14 11.65
CA ALA A 43 -14.64 -29.12 13.01
C ALA A 43 -15.93 -28.26 13.16
N PRO A 44 -17.02 -28.57 12.43
CA PRO A 44 -18.19 -27.69 12.34
C PRO A 44 -18.88 -27.51 13.69
N GLN A 45 -18.87 -28.53 14.56
CA GLN A 45 -19.42 -28.45 15.92
C GLN A 45 -18.60 -27.53 16.82
N ALA A 46 -17.26 -27.61 16.75
CA ALA A 46 -16.38 -26.77 17.57
C ALA A 46 -16.44 -25.31 17.11
N THR A 47 -16.42 -25.07 15.79
CA THR A 47 -16.60 -23.73 15.22
C THR A 47 -17.93 -23.13 15.64
N ARG A 48 -19.02 -23.91 15.59
CA ARG A 48 -20.34 -23.46 16.01
C ARG A 48 -20.41 -23.16 17.51
N ALA A 49 -19.93 -24.07 18.35
CA ALA A 49 -19.91 -23.87 19.80
C ALA A 49 -19.12 -22.61 20.18
N GLY A 50 -17.98 -22.38 19.52
CA GLY A 50 -17.19 -21.18 19.72
C GLY A 50 -17.87 -19.89 19.26
N TRP A 51 -18.62 -19.95 18.17
CA TRP A 51 -19.40 -18.82 17.69
C TRP A 51 -20.58 -18.49 18.60
N GLU A 52 -21.29 -19.52 19.08
CA GLU A 52 -22.38 -19.38 20.05
C GLU A 52 -21.85 -18.78 21.35
N GLN A 53 -20.73 -19.27 21.87
CA GLN A 53 -20.08 -18.73 23.06
C GLN A 53 -19.75 -17.24 22.88
N PHE A 54 -19.10 -16.87 21.77
CA PHE A 54 -18.78 -15.47 21.47
C PHE A 54 -20.03 -14.60 21.40
N ALA A 55 -21.07 -15.06 20.71
CA ALA A 55 -22.28 -14.28 20.56
C ALA A 55 -23.04 -14.09 21.88
N THR A 56 -23.07 -15.12 22.73
CA THR A 56 -23.62 -15.01 24.09
C THR A 56 -22.82 -14.02 24.93
N SER A 57 -21.49 -14.10 24.91
CA SER A 57 -20.64 -13.16 25.67
C SER A 57 -20.80 -11.72 25.17
N ARG A 58 -20.95 -11.52 23.85
CA ARG A 58 -21.20 -10.19 23.27
C ARG A 58 -22.54 -9.61 23.72
N ILE A 59 -23.61 -10.42 23.71
CA ILE A 59 -24.94 -10.00 24.20
C ILE A 59 -24.88 -9.66 25.68
N GLN A 60 -24.22 -10.48 26.49
CA GLN A 60 -24.06 -10.23 27.92
C GLN A 60 -23.33 -8.90 28.16
N HIS A 61 -22.21 -8.69 27.47
CA HIS A 61 -21.43 -7.46 27.56
C HIS A 61 -22.25 -6.21 27.15
N LEU A 62 -23.03 -6.29 26.06
CA LEU A 62 -23.90 -5.20 25.63
C LEU A 62 -25.00 -4.90 26.67
N ARG A 63 -25.59 -5.93 27.28
CA ARG A 63 -26.58 -5.76 28.35
C ARG A 63 -25.97 -5.12 29.61
N GLU A 64 -24.78 -5.54 30.00
CA GLU A 64 -24.05 -4.95 31.13
C GLU A 64 -23.69 -3.50 30.86
N SER A 65 -23.22 -3.19 29.65
CA SER A 65 -22.95 -1.82 29.20
C SER A 65 -24.20 -0.92 29.25
N LEU A 66 -25.38 -1.47 28.92
CA LEU A 66 -26.64 -0.75 29.02
C LEU A 66 -27.04 -0.50 30.49
N LYS A 67 -26.87 -1.49 31.38
CA LYS A 67 -27.14 -1.37 32.83
C LYS A 67 -26.24 -0.35 33.53
N LEU A 68 -24.99 -0.25 33.11
CA LEU A 68 -24.00 0.68 33.67
C LEU A 68 -24.21 2.14 33.21
N GLY A 69 -25.26 2.42 32.44
CA GLY A 69 -25.58 3.77 31.97
C GLY A 69 -24.62 4.25 30.89
N SER A 70 -24.50 3.48 29.80
CA SER A 70 -23.75 3.90 28.61
C SER A 70 -24.11 5.33 28.20
N LYS A 71 -23.09 6.13 27.82
CA LYS A 71 -23.28 7.50 27.30
C LYS A 71 -24.12 7.54 26.02
N HIS A 72 -24.24 6.41 25.32
CA HIS A 72 -24.99 6.27 24.07
C HIS A 72 -25.91 5.04 24.14
N PRO A 73 -27.00 5.11 24.93
CA PRO A 73 -27.88 3.95 25.15
C PRO A 73 -28.52 3.47 23.85
N ASP A 74 -28.99 4.38 22.99
CA ASP A 74 -29.64 4.04 21.71
C ASP A 74 -28.71 3.25 20.78
N ALA A 75 -27.42 3.59 20.74
CA ALA A 75 -26.44 2.89 19.92
C ALA A 75 -26.19 1.47 20.44
N VAL A 76 -26.07 1.31 21.76
CA VAL A 76 -25.90 0.00 22.41
C VAL A 76 -27.16 -0.86 22.25
N GLU A 77 -28.34 -0.26 22.35
CA GLU A 77 -29.63 -0.95 22.17
C GLU A 77 -29.80 -1.43 20.73
N ASN A 78 -29.46 -0.60 19.74
CA ASN A 78 -29.44 -1.00 18.32
C ASN A 78 -28.46 -2.16 18.07
N GLN A 79 -27.26 -2.10 18.63
CA GLN A 79 -26.27 -3.18 18.52
C GLN A 79 -26.74 -4.47 19.21
N LEU A 80 -27.38 -4.36 20.37
CA LEU A 80 -27.95 -5.49 21.10
C LEU A 80 -29.11 -6.12 20.30
N GLY A 81 -29.99 -5.30 19.72
CA GLY A 81 -31.06 -5.75 18.85
C GLY A 81 -30.52 -6.51 17.62
N ALA A 82 -29.50 -5.96 16.96
CA ALA A 82 -28.84 -6.62 15.83
C ALA A 82 -28.19 -7.96 16.23
N ALA A 83 -27.47 -8.00 17.37
CA ALA A 83 -26.84 -9.22 17.87
C ALA A 83 -27.87 -10.30 18.25
N LEU A 84 -29.00 -9.92 18.85
CA LEU A 84 -30.09 -10.84 19.18
C LEU A 84 -30.76 -11.40 17.91
N ALA A 85 -31.02 -10.54 16.92
CA ALA A 85 -31.59 -10.94 15.64
C ALA A 85 -30.65 -11.88 14.86
N GLN A 86 -29.34 -11.63 14.92
CA GLN A 86 -28.34 -12.50 14.31
C GLN A 86 -28.33 -13.89 14.97
N ASN A 87 -28.37 -13.95 16.30
CA ASN A 87 -28.36 -15.23 17.02
C ASN A 87 -29.63 -16.05 16.77
N SER A 88 -30.80 -15.40 16.70
CA SER A 88 -32.04 -16.10 16.36
C SER A 88 -32.02 -16.61 14.92
N ALA A 89 -31.45 -15.85 13.98
CA ALA A 89 -31.27 -16.29 12.59
C ALA A 89 -30.34 -17.50 12.46
N ILE A 90 -29.23 -17.53 13.21
CA ILE A 90 -28.31 -18.68 13.23
C ILE A 90 -29.06 -19.92 13.75
N ALA A 91 -29.74 -19.81 14.88
CA ALA A 91 -30.51 -20.90 15.46
C ALA A 91 -31.60 -21.42 14.50
N ALA A 92 -32.27 -20.53 13.77
CA ALA A 92 -33.30 -20.89 12.79
C ALA A 92 -32.73 -21.62 11.55
N ASN A 93 -31.60 -21.18 11.02
CA ASN A 93 -30.93 -21.86 9.90
C ASN A 93 -30.45 -23.26 10.28
N ASP A 94 -29.97 -23.42 11.51
CA ASP A 94 -29.51 -24.70 12.01
C ASP A 94 -30.66 -25.69 12.24
N ALA A 95 -31.79 -25.20 12.77
CA ALA A 95 -33.00 -26.01 12.88
C ALA A 95 -33.50 -26.50 11.50
N ALA A 96 -33.43 -25.64 10.48
CA ALA A 96 -33.85 -25.97 9.12
C ALA A 96 -32.91 -26.96 8.41
N LYS A 97 -31.59 -26.91 8.66
CA LYS A 97 -30.64 -27.92 8.14
C LYS A 97 -30.85 -29.29 8.77
N LEU A 98 -31.20 -29.36 10.05
CA LEU A 98 -31.46 -30.61 10.75
C LEU A 98 -32.79 -31.24 10.34
N SER A 99 -33.78 -30.45 9.92
CA SER A 99 -35.08 -30.95 9.46
C SER A 99 -35.10 -31.42 8.00
N GLY A 100 -34.02 -31.18 7.23
CA GLY A 100 -33.94 -31.53 5.80
C GLY A 100 -34.78 -30.65 4.87
N ASP A 101 -35.45 -29.62 5.40
CA ASP A 101 -36.33 -28.73 4.63
C ASP A 101 -35.54 -27.56 4.04
N SER A 102 -34.98 -27.78 2.85
CA SER A 102 -34.16 -26.79 2.13
C SER A 102 -34.92 -25.49 1.79
N ALA A 103 -36.25 -25.55 1.66
CA ALA A 103 -37.09 -24.39 1.38
C ALA A 103 -37.26 -23.47 2.60
N ALA A 104 -37.41 -24.04 3.80
CA ALA A 104 -37.54 -23.26 5.04
C ALA A 104 -36.21 -22.57 5.40
N ALA A 105 -35.08 -23.23 5.15
CA ALA A 105 -33.75 -22.64 5.31
C ALA A 105 -33.55 -21.41 4.40
N ALA A 106 -33.99 -21.49 3.13
CA ALA A 106 -33.88 -20.38 2.19
C ALA A 106 -34.69 -19.15 2.61
N ILE A 107 -35.93 -19.35 3.07
CA ILE A 107 -36.82 -18.26 3.51
C ILE A 107 -36.27 -17.57 4.78
N ASN A 108 -35.81 -18.35 5.76
CA ASN A 108 -35.27 -17.80 7.01
C ASN A 108 -33.95 -17.07 6.79
N SER A 109 -33.09 -17.56 5.91
CA SER A 109 -31.83 -16.89 5.55
C SER A 109 -32.05 -15.55 4.83
N ALA A 110 -33.06 -15.45 3.95
CA ALA A 110 -33.41 -14.22 3.26
C ALA A 110 -33.99 -13.16 4.23
N ALA A 111 -34.82 -13.58 5.18
CA ALA A 111 -35.36 -12.71 6.21
C ALA A 111 -34.27 -12.17 7.15
N ALA A 112 -33.30 -13.01 7.53
CA ALA A 112 -32.15 -12.61 8.34
C ALA A 112 -31.24 -11.61 7.59
N ALA A 113 -30.95 -11.88 6.31
CA ALA A 113 -30.17 -10.96 5.48
C ALA A 113 -30.86 -9.60 5.32
N ALA A 114 -32.19 -9.58 5.14
CA ALA A 114 -32.96 -8.34 5.08
C ALA A 114 -32.95 -7.57 6.41
N ALA A 115 -33.01 -8.26 7.55
CA ALA A 115 -32.94 -7.64 8.87
C ALA A 115 -31.56 -7.05 9.16
N ILE A 116 -30.47 -7.73 8.78
CA ILE A 116 -29.10 -7.24 8.91
C ILE A 116 -28.90 -6.02 8.00
N ALA A 117 -29.31 -6.08 6.73
CA ALA A 117 -29.22 -4.96 5.79
C ALA A 117 -30.02 -3.74 6.27
N ALA A 118 -31.20 -3.95 6.88
CA ALA A 118 -31.98 -2.88 7.48
C ALA A 118 -31.30 -2.25 8.71
N ALA A 119 -30.65 -3.07 9.56
CA ALA A 119 -29.91 -2.58 10.71
C ALA A 119 -28.65 -1.80 10.31
N GLU A 120 -27.93 -2.26 9.28
CA GLU A 120 -26.77 -1.56 8.72
C GLU A 120 -27.17 -0.23 8.05
N ALA A 121 -28.28 -0.21 7.31
CA ALA A 121 -28.81 1.02 6.73
C ALA A 121 -29.24 2.03 7.80
N ALA A 122 -29.82 1.56 8.92
CA ALA A 122 -30.17 2.40 10.06
C ALA A 122 -28.92 2.94 10.79
N ALA A 123 -27.89 2.12 10.96
CA ALA A 123 -26.61 2.53 11.54
C ALA A 123 -25.90 3.59 10.67
N ALA A 124 -25.84 3.37 9.35
CA ALA A 124 -25.26 4.31 8.39
C ALA A 124 -26.03 5.65 8.31
N ALA A 125 -27.35 5.62 8.52
CA ALA A 125 -28.18 6.82 8.60
C ALA A 125 -27.95 7.62 9.91
N GLY A 126 -27.65 6.94 11.02
CA GLY A 126 -27.33 7.56 12.31
C GLY A 126 -25.92 8.19 12.38
N ASP A 127 -24.97 7.63 11.63
CA ASP A 127 -23.54 8.00 11.72
C ASP A 127 -23.24 9.43 11.24
N LYS A 128 -24.09 10.02 10.38
CA LYS A 128 -23.95 11.42 9.96
C LYS A 128 -24.17 12.46 11.07
N ARG A 129 -24.68 12.07 12.25
CA ARG A 129 -24.95 13.00 13.38
C ARG A 129 -23.97 12.90 14.55
N LEU A 130 -23.03 11.94 14.57
CA LEU A 130 -22.22 11.62 15.77
C LEU A 130 -20.71 11.87 15.66
N ASN A 131 -20.22 12.47 14.56
CA ASN A 131 -18.79 12.51 14.23
C ASN A 131 -17.91 13.46 15.07
N ASN A 132 -18.21 13.74 16.34
CA ASN A 132 -17.38 14.63 17.19
C ASN A 132 -17.18 14.19 18.65
N ASN A 133 -17.68 13.04 19.11
CA ASN A 133 -17.44 12.59 20.49
C ASN A 133 -16.64 11.28 20.52
N PRO A 134 -15.45 11.25 21.17
CA PRO A 134 -14.65 10.04 21.28
C PRO A 134 -15.41 8.99 22.09
N THR A 135 -15.56 7.80 21.50
CA THR A 135 -16.07 6.60 22.17
C THR A 135 -15.23 6.34 23.43
N PRO A 136 -15.83 6.05 24.60
CA PRO A 136 -15.08 5.79 25.81
C PRO A 136 -14.18 4.56 25.64
N ALA A 137 -12.88 4.72 25.93
CA ALA A 137 -11.83 3.72 25.72
C ALA A 137 -12.15 2.34 26.33
N THR A 138 -12.94 2.29 27.39
CA THR A 138 -13.30 1.06 28.11
C THR A 138 -14.26 0.14 27.37
N GLN A 139 -15.11 0.66 26.48
CA GLN A 139 -16.04 -0.16 25.69
C GLN A 139 -15.37 -0.76 24.45
N PHE A 140 -14.29 -0.14 23.98
CA PHE A 140 -13.48 -0.62 22.87
C PHE A 140 -12.55 -1.75 23.30
N GLU A 141 -12.03 -1.68 24.53
CA GLU A 141 -11.09 -2.67 25.08
C GLU A 141 -11.74 -4.05 25.29
N SER A 142 -12.99 -4.10 25.75
CA SER A 142 -13.70 -5.36 25.98
C SER A 142 -14.16 -6.07 24.69
N ASP A 143 -14.51 -5.34 23.63
CA ASP A 143 -14.83 -5.93 22.33
C ASP A 143 -13.57 -6.53 21.67
N ILE A 144 -12.41 -5.88 21.86
CA ILE A 144 -11.11 -6.40 21.40
C ILE A 144 -10.77 -7.72 22.10
N GLU A 145 -10.96 -7.80 23.42
CA GLU A 145 -10.71 -9.04 24.17
C GLU A 145 -11.62 -10.18 23.70
N LEU A 146 -12.91 -9.90 23.48
CA LEU A 146 -13.88 -10.88 23.00
C LEU A 146 -13.50 -11.42 21.61
N ARG A 147 -13.10 -10.53 20.71
CA ARG A 147 -12.66 -10.90 19.35
C ARG A 147 -11.35 -11.67 19.37
N HIS A 148 -10.40 -11.30 20.22
CA HIS A 148 -9.18 -12.09 20.42
C HIS A 148 -9.48 -13.49 20.96
N ALA A 149 -10.44 -13.63 21.88
CA ALA A 149 -10.87 -14.93 22.37
C ALA A 149 -11.47 -15.79 21.25
N LEU A 150 -12.33 -15.21 20.40
CA LEU A 150 -12.89 -15.89 19.23
C LEU A 150 -11.79 -16.36 18.26
N VAL A 151 -10.85 -15.48 17.92
CA VAL A 151 -9.72 -15.83 17.04
C VAL A 151 -8.89 -16.99 17.61
N LYS A 152 -8.54 -16.94 18.92
CA LYS A 152 -7.78 -18.02 19.58
C LYS A 152 -8.55 -19.34 19.62
N LEU A 153 -9.88 -19.28 19.69
CA LEU A 153 -10.73 -20.45 19.74
C LEU A 153 -10.89 -21.09 18.35
N LEU A 154 -10.94 -20.28 17.31
CA LEU A 154 -11.19 -20.72 15.93
C LEU A 154 -9.93 -21.08 15.15
N ILE A 155 -8.81 -20.41 15.43
CA ILE A 155 -7.53 -20.63 14.76
C ILE A 155 -6.66 -21.50 15.67
N PRO A 156 -6.42 -22.79 15.34
CA PRO A 156 -5.56 -23.64 16.16
C PRO A 156 -4.14 -23.08 16.24
N ALA A 157 -3.51 -23.26 17.39
CA ALA A 157 -2.14 -22.83 17.66
C ALA A 157 -1.09 -23.48 16.73
N GLU A 158 -1.48 -24.51 16.00
CA GLU A 158 -0.64 -25.25 15.04
C GLU A 158 -0.46 -24.52 13.71
N LEU A 159 -1.27 -23.49 13.41
CA LEU A 159 -1.08 -22.68 12.21
C LEU A 159 0.22 -21.87 12.28
N PRO A 160 0.97 -21.74 11.17
CA PRO A 160 2.12 -20.85 11.12
C PRO A 160 1.73 -19.44 11.58
N ARG A 161 2.58 -18.80 12.40
CA ARG A 161 2.29 -17.45 12.96
C ARG A 161 1.89 -16.43 11.89
N GLY A 162 2.45 -16.52 10.69
CA GLY A 162 2.06 -15.67 9.56
C GLY A 162 0.59 -15.82 9.16
N CYS A 163 0.07 -17.06 9.13
CA CYS A 163 -1.33 -17.33 8.84
C CYS A 163 -2.25 -16.86 9.97
N PHE A 164 -1.79 -16.91 11.22
CA PHE A 164 -2.56 -16.42 12.36
C PHE A 164 -2.90 -14.93 12.19
N ASN A 165 -1.92 -14.08 11.86
CA ASN A 165 -2.15 -12.64 11.72
C ASN A 165 -3.14 -12.29 10.60
N PHE A 166 -3.00 -12.94 9.43
CA PHE A 166 -3.92 -12.70 8.30
C PHE A 166 -5.32 -13.25 8.58
N GLY A 167 -5.41 -14.43 9.18
CA GLY A 167 -6.66 -15.05 9.56
C GLY A 167 -7.38 -14.25 10.64
N SER A 168 -6.65 -13.78 11.66
CA SER A 168 -7.22 -13.02 12.78
C SER A 168 -7.83 -11.70 12.33
N GLN A 169 -7.14 -10.96 11.46
CA GLN A 169 -7.63 -9.67 10.97
C GLN A 169 -8.87 -9.86 10.08
N PHE A 170 -8.90 -10.88 9.25
CA PHE A 170 -10.07 -11.17 8.43
C PHE A 170 -11.27 -11.66 9.26
N ILE A 171 -11.04 -12.53 10.25
CA ILE A 171 -12.08 -12.97 11.20
C ILE A 171 -12.59 -11.78 12.01
N TRP A 172 -11.72 -10.83 12.35
CA TRP A 172 -12.10 -9.58 13.02
C TRP A 172 -13.11 -8.77 12.21
N ASP A 173 -12.88 -8.63 10.90
CA ASP A 173 -13.78 -7.88 10.03
C ASP A 173 -15.10 -8.62 9.78
N MET A 174 -15.08 -9.95 9.88
CA MET A 174 -16.19 -10.84 9.50
C MET A 174 -16.91 -11.47 10.69
N SER A 175 -16.60 -11.09 11.93
CA SER A 175 -17.19 -11.66 13.15
C SER A 175 -18.70 -11.40 13.28
N ILE A 176 -19.28 -10.58 12.41
CA ILE A 176 -20.71 -10.26 12.33
C ILE A 176 -21.46 -11.24 11.42
N GLN A 177 -20.77 -12.12 10.69
CA GLN A 177 -21.41 -13.06 9.79
C GLN A 177 -21.72 -14.41 10.45
N THR A 178 -22.50 -15.25 9.76
CA THR A 178 -22.72 -16.64 10.18
C THR A 178 -21.47 -17.48 9.92
N PRO A 179 -21.22 -18.57 10.67
CA PRO A 179 -20.03 -19.42 10.45
C PRO A 179 -19.90 -19.92 9.01
N THR A 180 -21.01 -20.28 8.36
CA THR A 180 -21.03 -20.72 6.97
C THR A 180 -20.68 -19.60 5.99
N ALA A 181 -21.16 -18.38 6.25
CA ALA A 181 -20.82 -17.21 5.43
C ALA A 181 -19.35 -16.81 5.62
N LEU A 182 -18.79 -16.93 6.83
CA LEU A 182 -17.38 -16.72 7.09
C LEU A 182 -16.51 -17.72 6.30
N ILE A 183 -16.82 -19.01 6.38
CA ILE A 183 -16.08 -20.06 5.65
C ILE A 183 -16.13 -19.79 4.14
N GLN A 184 -17.31 -19.48 3.60
CA GLN A 184 -17.47 -19.17 2.19
C GLN A 184 -16.64 -17.92 1.81
N SER A 185 -16.68 -16.87 2.63
CA SER A 185 -15.91 -15.65 2.35
C SER A 185 -14.40 -15.86 2.45
N LEU A 186 -13.93 -16.71 3.37
CA LEU A 186 -12.53 -17.13 3.42
C LEU A 186 -12.12 -17.87 2.14
N ARG A 187 -12.98 -18.77 1.64
CA ARG A 187 -12.76 -19.47 0.36
C ARG A 187 -12.79 -18.50 -0.82
N ASP A 188 -13.75 -17.60 -0.87
CA ASP A 188 -13.89 -16.60 -1.93
C ASP A 188 -12.65 -15.69 -1.93
N LYS A 189 -12.15 -15.27 -0.75
CA LYS A 189 -10.92 -14.50 -0.63
C LYS A 189 -9.68 -15.30 -1.05
N ALA A 190 -9.60 -16.58 -0.66
CA ALA A 190 -8.55 -17.47 -1.11
C ALA A 190 -8.57 -17.64 -2.64
N GLN A 191 -9.75 -17.76 -3.24
CA GLN A 191 -9.92 -17.84 -4.68
C GLN A 191 -9.54 -16.52 -5.35
N GLU A 192 -10.00 -15.38 -4.84
CA GLU A 192 -9.67 -14.03 -5.32
C GLU A 192 -8.15 -13.82 -5.38
N LEU A 193 -7.43 -14.19 -4.31
CA LEU A 193 -5.98 -14.08 -4.23
C LEU A 193 -5.22 -15.13 -5.07
N LYS A 194 -5.87 -16.26 -5.41
CA LYS A 194 -5.36 -17.24 -6.38
C LYS A 194 -5.62 -16.84 -7.83
N LEU A 195 -6.65 -16.01 -8.07
CA LEU A 195 -7.12 -15.60 -9.38
C LEU A 195 -6.25 -14.56 -10.15
N PRO A 196 -5.19 -13.91 -9.62
CA PRO A 196 -4.28 -13.14 -10.48
C PRO A 196 -3.50 -14.10 -11.41
N ARG A 197 -4.07 -14.31 -12.60
CA ARG A 197 -3.71 -15.17 -13.75
C ARG A 197 -2.28 -15.12 -14.28
N ALA A 198 -1.31 -14.43 -13.68
CA ALA A 198 -0.06 -14.11 -14.41
C ALA A 198 1.16 -15.01 -14.11
N ILE A 199 1.21 -15.74 -12.99
CA ILE A 199 2.45 -16.47 -12.61
C ILE A 199 2.39 -17.95 -12.96
N ARG A 200 1.21 -18.58 -12.93
CA ARG A 200 1.08 -19.97 -13.38
C ARG A 200 1.39 -20.14 -14.88
N ASP A 201 1.16 -19.10 -15.67
CA ASP A 201 1.39 -19.13 -17.12
C ASP A 201 2.87 -18.92 -17.49
N SER A 202 3.71 -18.39 -16.59
CA SER A 202 5.13 -18.17 -16.90
C SER A 202 6.05 -19.33 -16.51
N GLY A 203 5.55 -20.35 -15.78
CA GLY A 203 6.33 -21.53 -15.37
C GLY A 203 7.53 -21.21 -14.45
N VAL A 204 7.69 -19.95 -14.03
CA VAL A 204 8.77 -19.51 -13.14
C VAL A 204 8.25 -19.54 -11.72
N GLU A 205 8.52 -20.63 -11.01
CA GLU A 205 8.31 -20.68 -9.56
C GLU A 205 9.40 -19.89 -8.84
N LEU A 206 8.99 -18.85 -8.12
CA LEU A 206 9.88 -18.07 -7.26
C LEU A 206 10.16 -18.84 -5.97
N PRO A 207 11.42 -18.99 -5.55
CA PRO A 207 11.74 -19.76 -4.36
C PRO A 207 11.24 -19.04 -3.09
N ASP A 208 10.52 -19.76 -2.22
CA ASP A 208 10.91 -19.98 -0.81
C ASP A 208 11.81 -18.92 -0.16
N HIS A 209 13.08 -19.14 -0.40
CA HIS A 209 14.18 -18.48 0.26
C HIS A 209 15.19 -18.10 -0.81
N ALA A 210 15.74 -16.90 -0.69
CA ALA A 210 16.92 -16.51 -1.43
C ALA A 210 18.15 -17.17 -0.77
N THR A 211 18.97 -17.85 -1.56
CA THR A 211 20.24 -18.43 -1.09
C THR A 211 21.39 -17.55 -1.56
N LEU A 212 21.96 -16.77 -0.64
CA LEU A 212 23.16 -15.98 -0.90
C LEU A 212 24.39 -16.75 -0.42
N ASN A 213 25.35 -16.97 -1.30
CA ASN A 213 26.61 -17.58 -0.91
C ASN A 213 27.62 -16.48 -0.56
N ILE A 214 27.88 -16.30 0.73
CA ILE A 214 28.83 -15.30 1.23
C ILE A 214 30.03 -16.06 1.78
N PHE A 215 31.20 -15.87 1.17
CA PHE A 215 32.46 -16.54 1.53
C PHE A 215 32.35 -18.08 1.63
N GLY A 216 31.55 -18.71 0.76
CA GLY A 216 31.37 -20.17 0.75
C GLY A 216 30.28 -20.69 1.70
N THR A 217 29.66 -19.82 2.51
CA THR A 217 28.53 -20.19 3.37
C THR A 217 27.19 -19.83 2.72
N PRO A 218 26.28 -20.80 2.48
CA PRO A 218 24.97 -20.54 1.91
C PRO A 218 24.03 -19.99 2.99
N LEU A 219 23.76 -18.69 2.94
CA LEU A 219 22.83 -18.02 3.82
C LEU A 219 21.43 -18.06 3.18
N ARG A 220 20.50 -18.78 3.82
CA ARG A 220 19.10 -18.87 3.40
C ARG A 220 18.29 -17.81 4.13
N MET A 221 17.68 -16.91 3.39
CA MET A 221 16.81 -15.88 3.95
C MET A 221 15.47 -15.86 3.23
N ASP A 222 14.42 -15.46 3.93
CA ASP A 222 13.11 -15.23 3.31
C ASP A 222 13.24 -14.16 2.20
N LEU A 223 12.57 -14.39 1.07
CA LEU A 223 12.62 -13.50 -0.09
C LEU A 223 12.11 -12.10 0.26
N LEU A 224 11.13 -12.00 1.16
CA LEU A 224 10.64 -10.74 1.72
C LEU A 224 11.74 -9.95 2.41
N VAL A 225 12.42 -10.59 3.36
CA VAL A 225 13.52 -9.98 4.11
C VAL A 225 14.66 -9.61 3.15
N PHE A 226 15.01 -10.48 2.21
CA PHE A 226 16.02 -10.19 1.19
C PHE A 226 15.68 -8.93 0.37
N THR A 227 14.42 -8.81 -0.07
CA THR A 227 13.98 -7.66 -0.87
C THR A 227 14.03 -6.37 -0.06
N GLN A 228 13.63 -6.41 1.21
CA GLN A 228 13.73 -5.26 2.12
C GLN A 228 15.19 -4.82 2.31
N TRP A 229 16.12 -5.76 2.48
CA TRP A 229 17.55 -5.46 2.54
C TRP A 229 18.07 -4.84 1.25
N LEU A 230 17.64 -5.33 0.10
CA LEU A 230 18.04 -4.80 -1.21
C LEU A 230 17.55 -3.36 -1.39
N GLN A 231 16.30 -3.07 -1.00
CA GLN A 231 15.74 -1.72 -1.00
C GLN A 231 16.48 -0.79 -0.03
N LEU A 232 16.73 -1.26 1.20
CA LEU A 232 17.43 -0.49 2.23
C LEU A 232 18.88 -0.19 1.81
N ALA A 233 19.57 -1.13 1.16
CA ALA A 233 20.92 -0.94 0.64
C ALA A 233 20.96 0.01 -0.56
N LEU A 234 19.93 0.00 -1.41
CA LEU A 234 19.83 0.88 -2.57
C LEU A 234 19.52 2.34 -2.17
N ALA A 235 18.83 2.57 -1.05
CA ALA A 235 18.52 3.91 -0.53
C ALA A 235 19.74 4.86 -0.41
N PRO A 236 20.80 4.52 0.36
CA PRO A 236 21.96 5.40 0.49
C PRO A 236 22.71 5.56 -0.84
N VAL A 237 22.75 4.51 -1.68
CA VAL A 237 23.37 4.58 -3.01
C VAL A 237 22.65 5.60 -3.89
N MET A 238 21.31 5.57 -3.90
CA MET A 238 20.48 6.54 -4.62
C MET A 238 20.64 7.96 -4.06
N ALA A 239 20.65 8.12 -2.74
CA ALA A 239 20.83 9.42 -2.10
C ALA A 239 22.22 10.02 -2.40
N LEU A 240 23.29 9.21 -2.32
CA LEU A 240 24.65 9.63 -2.67
C LEU A 240 24.76 9.99 -4.15
N TRP A 241 24.16 9.19 -5.03
CA TRP A 241 24.18 9.44 -6.46
C TRP A 241 23.44 10.73 -6.84
N LEU A 242 22.21 10.94 -6.33
CA LEU A 242 21.45 12.17 -6.55
C LEU A 242 22.14 13.38 -5.91
N GLY A 243 22.70 13.23 -4.71
CA GLY A 243 23.46 14.27 -4.03
C GLY A 243 24.70 14.67 -4.82
N SER A 244 25.45 13.69 -5.36
CA SER A 244 26.56 13.94 -6.27
C SER A 244 26.11 14.69 -7.53
N LEU A 245 24.99 14.28 -8.13
CA LEU A 245 24.44 14.93 -9.32
C LEU A 245 24.05 16.38 -9.04
N TYR A 246 23.39 16.65 -7.91
CA TYR A 246 23.07 17.99 -7.44
C TYR A 246 24.32 18.87 -7.29
N GLN A 247 25.36 18.37 -6.62
CA GLN A 247 26.59 19.12 -6.39
C GLN A 247 27.33 19.43 -7.69
N THR A 248 27.47 18.43 -8.56
CA THR A 248 28.06 18.63 -9.90
C THR A 248 27.26 19.66 -10.67
N ARG A 249 25.92 19.53 -10.69
CA ARG A 249 25.10 20.41 -11.51
C ARG A 249 25.08 21.84 -11.01
N ARG A 250 24.99 22.04 -9.69
CA ARG A 250 25.12 23.35 -9.06
C ARG A 250 26.45 24.02 -9.41
N ARG A 251 27.57 23.28 -9.36
CA ARG A 251 28.90 23.80 -9.73
C ARG A 251 28.96 24.18 -11.20
N GLU A 252 28.44 23.32 -12.09
CA GLU A 252 28.37 23.62 -13.52
C GLU A 252 27.57 24.90 -13.80
N CYS A 253 26.36 25.04 -13.26
CA CYS A 253 25.54 26.26 -13.44
C CYS A 253 26.32 27.53 -13.01
N TYR A 254 27.10 27.43 -11.93
CA TYR A 254 27.94 28.52 -11.45
C TYR A 254 29.09 28.87 -12.41
N TYR A 255 29.78 27.87 -12.96
CA TYR A 255 30.85 28.09 -13.94
C TYR A 255 30.30 28.64 -15.26
N ILE A 256 29.17 28.12 -15.73
CA ILE A 256 28.54 28.51 -17.00
C ILE A 256 28.13 29.98 -16.98
N LYS A 257 27.63 30.46 -15.83
CA LYS A 257 27.35 31.89 -15.62
C LYS A 257 28.55 32.78 -15.96
N ARG A 258 29.78 32.31 -15.70
CA ARG A 258 31.03 33.07 -15.90
C ARG A 258 31.64 32.91 -17.29
N MET A 259 31.27 31.87 -18.04
CA MET A 259 31.83 31.61 -19.37
C MET A 259 31.32 32.63 -20.39
N ARG A 260 32.19 33.08 -21.30
CA ARG A 260 31.81 33.99 -22.39
C ARG A 260 31.57 33.27 -23.71
N ASP A 261 32.20 32.11 -23.89
CA ASP A 261 32.19 31.32 -25.11
C ASP A 261 31.66 29.91 -24.82
N ILE A 262 30.82 29.38 -25.72
CA ILE A 262 30.27 28.03 -25.65
C ILE A 262 31.34 26.96 -25.80
N ARG A 263 32.48 27.27 -26.45
CA ARG A 263 33.60 26.32 -26.61
C ARG A 263 34.30 25.98 -25.29
N GLN A 264 34.17 26.85 -24.28
CA GLN A 264 34.71 26.61 -22.93
C GLN A 264 33.80 25.70 -22.10
N LEU A 265 32.59 25.42 -22.61
CA LEU A 265 31.63 24.58 -21.95
C LEU A 265 32.08 23.14 -22.02
N PHE A 266 32.16 22.46 -20.87
CA PHE A 266 32.37 21.03 -20.86
C PHE A 266 31.25 20.35 -21.67
N PRO A 267 31.58 19.45 -22.63
CA PRO A 267 30.60 18.79 -23.47
C PRO A 267 29.79 17.80 -22.62
N HIS A 268 28.71 18.30 -22.03
CA HIS A 268 27.76 17.53 -21.25
C HIS A 268 26.42 17.56 -21.98
N ILE A 269 25.72 16.43 -22.08
CA ILE A 269 24.41 16.35 -22.76
C ILE A 269 23.34 17.27 -22.16
N LEU A 270 23.52 17.66 -20.89
CA LEU A 270 22.66 18.63 -20.19
C LEU A 270 22.96 20.09 -20.55
N ASN A 271 24.09 20.38 -21.22
CA ASN A 271 24.53 21.73 -21.52
C ASN A 271 23.95 22.22 -22.84
N VAL A 272 22.61 22.22 -22.94
CA VAL A 272 21.89 22.73 -24.11
C VAL A 272 21.57 24.21 -23.88
N TYR A 273 22.15 25.08 -24.71
CA TYR A 273 21.98 26.54 -24.64
C TYR A 273 21.71 27.13 -26.03
N PRO A 274 21.00 28.26 -26.11
CA PRO A 274 20.87 28.99 -27.35
C PRO A 274 22.25 29.54 -27.78
N GLN A 275 22.62 29.26 -29.02
CA GLN A 275 23.74 29.92 -29.70
C GLN A 275 23.19 31.05 -30.56
N GLY A 276 23.62 32.28 -30.30
CA GLY A 276 23.06 33.46 -30.98
C GLY A 276 22.97 34.67 -30.06
N LYS A 277 23.08 35.85 -30.66
CA LYS A 277 22.62 37.07 -29.99
C LYS A 277 21.10 37.06 -30.02
N LEU A 278 20.47 37.16 -28.85
CA LEU A 278 19.05 37.48 -28.80
C LEU A 278 18.84 38.78 -29.59
N PRO A 279 17.93 38.78 -30.60
CA PRO A 279 17.76 39.94 -31.46
C PRO A 279 17.44 41.15 -30.60
N SER A 280 18.10 42.29 -30.83
CA SER A 280 17.82 43.51 -30.09
C SER A 280 16.35 43.91 -30.31
N LEU A 281 15.59 43.84 -29.23
CA LEU A 281 14.13 43.79 -29.29
C LEU A 281 13.55 45.20 -29.55
N ARG A 282 13.26 45.54 -30.82
CA ARG A 282 12.52 46.77 -31.17
C ARG A 282 11.01 46.53 -30.95
N LYS A 283 10.38 47.32 -30.06
CA LYS A 283 9.01 47.17 -29.48
C LYS A 283 7.79 47.16 -30.43
N ARG A 284 7.91 46.87 -31.73
CA ARG A 284 6.79 47.05 -32.67
C ARG A 284 5.62 46.09 -32.45
N ASN A 285 5.85 44.90 -31.87
CA ASN A 285 4.78 43.94 -31.53
C ASN A 285 5.06 43.26 -30.18
N ARG A 286 4.24 43.53 -29.16
CA ARG A 286 4.41 43.01 -27.79
C ARG A 286 4.24 41.49 -27.68
N ALA A 287 3.37 40.88 -28.49
CA ALA A 287 3.13 39.44 -28.44
C ALA A 287 4.32 38.65 -29.00
N VAL A 288 4.81 39.03 -30.18
CA VAL A 288 6.01 38.44 -30.79
C VAL A 288 7.24 38.68 -29.91
N TYR A 289 7.33 39.84 -29.26
CA TYR A 289 8.34 40.15 -28.27
C TYR A 289 8.32 39.16 -27.10
N LEU A 290 7.15 38.95 -26.50
CA LEU A 290 7.02 38.10 -25.32
C LEU A 290 7.34 36.64 -25.66
N VAL A 291 6.87 36.14 -26.82
CA VAL A 291 7.19 34.79 -27.29
C VAL A 291 8.69 34.61 -27.54
N ARG A 292 9.34 35.53 -28.28
CA ARG A 292 10.78 35.43 -28.57
C ARG A 292 11.65 35.59 -27.33
N ALA A 293 11.24 36.47 -26.42
CA ALA A 293 11.90 36.62 -25.14
C ALA A 293 11.68 35.40 -24.25
N ALA A 294 10.53 34.72 -24.32
CA ALA A 294 10.22 33.56 -23.49
C ALA A 294 10.98 32.28 -23.91
N ILE A 295 11.22 32.07 -25.21
CA ILE A 295 11.90 30.86 -25.72
C ILE A 295 13.17 30.47 -24.93
N PRO A 296 14.17 31.34 -24.74
CA PRO A 296 15.37 30.98 -23.98
C PRO A 296 15.09 30.65 -22.51
N TYR A 297 14.08 31.28 -21.89
CA TYR A 297 13.75 31.11 -20.48
C TYR A 297 12.86 29.90 -20.20
N PHE A 298 12.16 29.36 -21.21
CA PHE A 298 11.24 28.23 -21.04
C PHE A 298 11.70 26.99 -21.80
N VAL A 299 12.01 27.11 -23.10
CA VAL A 299 12.29 25.95 -23.95
C VAL A 299 13.58 25.25 -23.54
N PHE A 300 14.65 26.00 -23.28
CA PHE A 300 15.95 25.40 -22.95
C PHE A 300 15.99 24.80 -21.54
N PRO A 301 15.54 25.48 -20.47
CA PRO A 301 15.44 24.85 -19.15
C PRO A 301 14.52 23.64 -19.16
N PHE A 302 13.38 23.70 -19.85
CA PHE A 302 12.47 22.56 -19.97
C PHE A 302 13.12 21.40 -20.73
N GLY A 303 13.82 21.67 -21.82
CA GLY A 303 14.60 20.65 -22.54
C GLY A 303 15.65 19.98 -21.65
N ARG A 304 16.39 20.75 -20.85
CA ARG A 304 17.35 20.20 -19.88
C ARG A 304 16.67 19.37 -18.80
N LEU A 305 15.51 19.82 -18.29
CA LEU A 305 14.71 19.06 -17.35
C LEU A 305 14.18 17.77 -17.94
N LEU A 306 13.77 17.75 -19.21
CA LEU A 306 13.33 16.53 -19.90
C LEU A 306 14.50 15.53 -20.03
N ILE A 307 15.67 16.00 -20.45
CA ILE A 307 16.88 15.15 -20.52
C ILE A 307 17.21 14.61 -19.13
N LEU A 308 17.17 15.47 -18.10
CA LEU A 308 17.43 15.06 -16.72
C LEU A 308 16.37 14.06 -16.21
N ALA A 309 15.09 14.29 -16.50
CA ALA A 309 14.00 13.39 -16.15
C ALA A 309 14.14 12.04 -16.84
N PHE A 310 14.64 11.98 -18.08
CA PHE A 310 14.91 10.71 -18.76
C PHE A 310 15.99 9.90 -18.04
N PHE A 311 17.15 10.51 -17.74
CA PHE A 311 18.27 9.79 -17.12
C PHE A 311 18.11 9.54 -15.61
N VAL A 312 17.46 10.46 -14.90
CA VAL A 312 17.27 10.39 -13.45
C VAL A 312 15.95 9.72 -13.09
N GLY A 313 14.92 9.92 -13.90
CA GLY A 313 13.59 9.40 -13.65
C GLY A 313 13.53 7.88 -13.71
N ALA A 314 14.19 7.23 -14.67
CA ALA A 314 14.16 5.77 -14.77
C ALA A 314 14.64 5.04 -13.48
N PRO A 315 15.84 5.30 -12.94
CA PRO A 315 16.30 4.63 -11.72
C PRO A 315 15.56 5.08 -10.46
N THR A 316 15.10 6.34 -10.41
CA THR A 316 14.38 6.86 -9.23
C THR A 316 12.95 6.36 -9.20
N LEU A 317 12.20 6.43 -10.31
CA LEU A 317 10.83 5.96 -10.39
C LEU A 317 10.73 4.46 -10.12
N THR A 318 11.61 3.64 -10.73
CA THR A 318 11.62 2.19 -10.49
C THR A 318 11.91 1.85 -9.03
N TYR A 319 12.87 2.55 -8.41
CA TYR A 319 13.13 2.42 -6.98
C TYR A 319 11.95 2.84 -6.12
N LEU A 320 11.33 4.01 -6.39
CA LEU A 320 10.16 4.48 -5.65
C LEU A 320 8.98 3.51 -5.77
N MET A 321 8.71 3.00 -6.98
CA MET A 321 7.69 1.97 -7.20
C MET A 321 7.97 0.71 -6.40
N SER A 322 9.25 0.30 -6.29
CA SER A 322 9.63 -0.86 -5.47
C SER A 322 9.29 -0.63 -3.98
N LEU A 323 9.52 0.58 -3.46
CA LEU A 323 9.17 0.94 -2.08
C LEU A 323 7.66 0.90 -1.84
N PHE A 324 6.85 1.37 -2.80
CA PHE A 324 5.39 1.35 -2.70
C PHE A 324 4.83 -0.07 -2.72
N LEU A 325 5.38 -0.97 -3.54
CA LEU A 325 4.92 -2.36 -3.61
C LEU A 325 5.18 -3.17 -2.35
N MET A 326 6.18 -2.77 -1.54
CA MET A 326 6.63 -3.51 -0.38
C MET A 326 6.33 -2.81 0.94
N ALA A 327 5.59 -1.69 0.95
CA ALA A 327 5.24 -0.96 2.16
C ALA A 327 4.49 -1.90 3.12
N PRO A 328 5.13 -2.40 4.19
CA PRO A 328 4.49 -3.34 5.10
C PRO A 328 3.48 -2.58 5.96
N ALA A 329 2.36 -3.24 6.27
CA ALA A 329 1.38 -2.71 7.23
C ALA A 329 1.98 -2.60 8.65
N ASP A 330 2.95 -3.47 8.99
CA ASP A 330 3.33 -3.74 10.38
C ASP A 330 4.77 -3.37 10.79
N GLN A 331 5.60 -2.81 9.89
CA GLN A 331 6.98 -2.40 10.24
C GLN A 331 7.13 -0.88 10.20
N PRO A 332 7.99 -0.29 11.07
CA PRO A 332 8.27 1.14 11.04
C PRO A 332 8.76 1.54 9.65
N ASN A 333 7.90 2.27 8.96
CA ASN A 333 8.08 2.65 7.58
C ASN A 333 9.28 3.61 7.45
N LEU A 334 10.48 3.08 7.16
CA LEU A 334 11.62 3.87 6.69
C LEU A 334 11.39 4.41 5.27
N SER A 335 10.49 3.77 4.52
CA SER A 335 10.06 4.13 3.17
C SER A 335 9.65 5.60 2.98
N PRO A 336 8.77 6.22 3.80
CA PRO A 336 8.39 7.63 3.68
C PRO A 336 9.54 8.59 3.92
N LEU A 337 10.45 8.30 4.85
CA LEU A 337 11.62 9.15 5.08
C LEU A 337 12.56 9.10 3.87
N ILE A 338 12.84 7.91 3.34
CA ILE A 338 13.65 7.73 2.14
C ILE A 338 12.99 8.42 0.94
N LEU A 339 11.68 8.25 0.77
CA LEU A 339 10.89 8.93 -0.27
C LEU A 339 11.03 10.45 -0.16
N LEU A 340 10.88 11.02 1.03
CA LEU A 340 11.02 12.44 1.29
C LEU A 340 12.41 12.95 0.90
N ILE A 341 13.47 12.24 1.31
CA ILE A 341 14.86 12.58 0.97
C ILE A 341 15.07 12.57 -0.54
N LEU A 342 14.59 11.55 -1.24
CA LEU A 342 14.73 11.46 -2.69
C LEU A 342 13.94 12.55 -3.43
N ILE A 343 12.70 12.82 -3.00
CA ILE A 343 11.90 13.93 -3.56
C ILE A 343 12.61 15.26 -3.35
N PHE A 344 13.13 15.52 -2.15
CA PHE A 344 13.87 16.74 -1.86
C PHE A 344 15.11 16.89 -2.75
N LEU A 345 15.88 15.83 -2.93
CA LEU A 345 17.05 15.83 -3.82
C LEU A 345 16.67 16.05 -5.29
N LEU A 346 15.58 15.43 -5.76
CA LEU A 346 15.05 15.64 -7.12
C LEU A 346 14.61 17.08 -7.35
N LEU A 347 13.87 17.66 -6.39
CA LEU A 347 13.47 19.06 -6.45
C LEU A 347 14.68 20.00 -6.40
N ALA A 348 15.67 19.69 -5.57
CA ALA A 348 16.91 20.47 -5.50
C ALA A 348 17.66 20.45 -6.83
N ILE A 349 17.75 19.29 -7.50
CA ILE A 349 18.35 19.18 -8.85
C ILE A 349 17.52 19.98 -9.86
N ALA A 350 16.20 19.82 -9.89
CA ALA A 350 15.33 20.56 -10.80
C ALA A 350 15.46 22.07 -10.61
N PHE A 351 15.54 22.54 -9.35
CA PHE A 351 15.72 23.95 -9.03
C PHE A 351 17.04 24.53 -9.56
N THR A 352 18.12 23.74 -9.65
CA THR A 352 19.38 24.21 -10.26
C THR A 352 19.24 24.60 -11.72
N GLU A 353 18.29 24.01 -12.46
CA GLU A 353 18.02 24.35 -13.85
C GLU A 353 17.27 25.68 -14.01
N PHE A 354 16.63 26.17 -12.94
CA PHE A 354 15.88 27.42 -12.90
C PHE A 354 16.67 28.59 -12.32
N MET A 355 17.95 28.42 -11.99
CA MET A 355 18.75 29.52 -11.46
C MET A 355 18.85 30.69 -12.47
N PRO A 356 18.61 31.96 -12.06
CA PRO A 356 18.52 33.09 -12.98
C PRO A 356 19.75 33.29 -13.89
N GLY A 357 20.95 33.00 -13.35
CA GLY A 357 22.21 33.11 -14.11
C GLY A 357 22.46 31.97 -15.12
N HIS A 358 21.62 30.94 -15.10
CA HIS A 358 21.71 29.75 -15.93
C HIS A 358 20.57 29.69 -16.96
N VAL A 359 19.35 30.06 -16.54
CA VAL A 359 18.16 30.10 -17.41
C VAL A 359 18.33 31.08 -18.57
N GLY A 360 18.74 32.32 -18.27
CA GLY A 360 18.88 33.37 -19.27
C GLY A 360 20.22 33.39 -20.00
N LYS A 361 21.04 32.35 -19.84
CA LYS A 361 22.39 32.33 -20.42
C LYS A 361 22.33 32.14 -21.93
N ASP A 362 22.85 33.12 -22.66
CA ASP A 362 23.12 33.05 -24.08
C ASP A 362 24.63 33.06 -24.35
N PHE A 363 25.01 32.45 -25.48
CA PHE A 363 26.37 32.50 -26.01
C PHE A 363 26.35 33.23 -27.36
N PRO A 364 27.10 34.33 -27.53
CA PRO A 364 27.15 35.05 -28.80
C PRO A 364 27.72 34.16 -29.91
N LEU A 365 27.24 34.35 -31.14
CA LEU A 365 27.86 33.75 -32.32
C LEU A 365 29.26 34.33 -32.46
N LEU A 366 30.26 33.43 -32.53
CA LEU A 366 31.66 33.75 -32.81
C LEU A 366 31.83 34.22 -34.24
#